data_AF-A0A0K8VYB5-F1
#
_entry.id   AF-A0A0K8VYB5-F1
#
_cell.length_a   1.000
_cell.length_b   1.000
_cell.length_c   1.000
_cell.angle_alpha   90.00
_cell.angle_beta   90.00
_cell.angle_gamma   90.00
#
_symmetry.space_group_name_H-M   'P 1'
#
loop_
_entity.id
_entity.type
_entity.pdbx_description
1 polymer ?
#
loop_
_entity_poly.entity_id
_entity_poly.type
_entity_poly.pdbx_seq_one_letter_code
_entity_poly.pdbx_strand_id
1 'polypeptide(L)'
;MAIFIEPKTPAKIVNWSFDEAMLTTGRKNFAITFSYGVDNKAFEFFIDLEHTTNNGTLGNLEIGIAGNWINQKFQRAQIYEEFLKSFPDYVASVSWISSYESWLF
;
A
#
# COMPACT_ATOMS: atom_id res chain seq x y z
N MET A 1 4.59 -1.79 -4.48
CA MET A 1 3.67 -1.06 -3.59
C MET A 1 3.08 -2.06 -2.61
N ALA A 2 2.65 -1.61 -1.44
CA ALA A 2 2.04 -2.49 -0.44
C ALA A 2 0.76 -1.87 0.14
N ILE A 3 -0.23 -2.72 0.40
CA ILE A 3 -1.47 -2.40 1.11
C ILE A 3 -1.43 -3.18 2.41
N PHE A 4 -1.42 -2.46 3.53
CA PHE A 4 -1.51 -3.01 4.87
C PHE A 4 -2.95 -2.90 5.35
N ILE A 5 -3.50 -4.00 5.83
CA ILE A 5 -4.90 -4.09 6.24
C ILE A 5 -4.93 -4.63 7.67
N GLU A 6 -5.52 -3.85 8.58
CA GLU A 6 -5.63 -4.19 9.99
C GLU A 6 -7.08 -3.98 10.49
N PRO A 7 -7.92 -5.03 10.52
CA PRO A 7 -9.18 -5.00 11.26
C PRO A 7 -8.91 -4.79 12.76
N LYS A 8 -9.54 -3.77 13.35
CA LYS A 8 -9.43 -3.47 14.79
C LYS A 8 -10.39 -4.37 15.55
N THR A 9 -9.93 -4.94 16.66
CA THR A 9 -10.79 -5.81 17.50
C THR A 9 -11.94 -5.00 18.09
N PRO A 10 -13.19 -5.49 18.07
CA PRO A 10 -13.62 -6.85 17.74
C PRO A 10 -14.06 -7.11 16.28
N ALA A 11 -13.69 -6.25 15.33
CA ALA A 11 -13.98 -6.45 13.90
C ALA A 11 -13.21 -7.64 13.31
N LYS A 12 -13.84 -8.33 12.37
CA LYS A 12 -13.27 -9.43 11.60
C LYS A 12 -13.59 -9.25 10.11
N ILE A 13 -12.62 -9.53 9.25
CA ILE A 13 -12.86 -9.62 7.81
C ILE A 13 -13.62 -10.91 7.51
N VAL A 14 -14.77 -10.79 6.86
CA VAL A 14 -15.62 -11.93 6.48
C VAL A 14 -15.58 -12.23 4.99
N ASN A 15 -15.26 -11.23 4.17
CA ASN A 15 -15.15 -11.34 2.72
C ASN A 15 -14.33 -10.16 2.17
N TRP A 16 -13.70 -10.32 1.01
CA TRP A 16 -12.87 -9.28 0.37
C TRP A 16 -12.50 -9.65 -1.08
N SER A 17 -11.76 -8.77 -1.76
CA SER A 17 -11.26 -9.03 -3.13
C SER A 17 -9.94 -9.83 -3.20
N PHE A 18 -9.30 -10.14 -2.07
CA PHE A 18 -8.01 -10.84 -2.03
C PHE A 18 -8.19 -12.36 -1.83
N ASP A 19 -7.10 -13.11 -1.81
CA ASP A 19 -7.13 -14.57 -1.65
C ASP A 19 -7.77 -14.97 -0.29
N GLU A 20 -8.90 -15.68 -0.36
CA GLU A 20 -9.65 -16.18 0.79
C GLU A 20 -8.80 -17.09 1.70
N ALA A 21 -7.81 -17.79 1.13
CA ALA A 21 -6.93 -18.66 1.91
C ALA A 21 -6.21 -17.89 3.02
N MET A 22 -5.92 -16.59 2.83
CA MET A 22 -5.27 -15.81 3.87
C MET A 22 -6.15 -15.60 5.11
N LEU A 23 -7.48 -15.56 4.97
CA LEU A 23 -8.41 -15.42 6.09
C LEU A 23 -8.42 -16.66 7.00
N THR A 24 -8.08 -17.82 6.45
CA THR A 24 -8.01 -19.09 7.20
C THR A 24 -6.78 -19.21 8.10
N THR A 25 -5.77 -18.35 7.90
CA THR A 25 -4.48 -18.43 8.61
C THR A 25 -4.53 -17.97 10.08
N GLY A 26 -5.66 -17.40 10.53
CA GLY A 26 -5.80 -16.81 11.86
C GLY A 26 -5.00 -15.51 12.06
N ARG A 27 -4.38 -14.97 11.01
CA ARG A 27 -3.71 -13.67 11.03
C ARG A 27 -4.72 -12.54 11.20
N LYS A 28 -4.30 -11.49 11.89
CA LYS A 28 -5.11 -10.28 12.10
C LYS A 28 -4.65 -9.08 11.28
N ASN A 29 -3.44 -9.15 10.71
CA ASN A 29 -2.86 -8.10 9.90
C ASN A 29 -2.42 -8.71 8.56
N PHE A 30 -2.70 -8.01 7.47
CA PHE A 30 -2.41 -8.47 6.11
C PHE A 30 -1.56 -7.46 5.37
N ALA A 31 -0.61 -7.95 4.59
CA ALA A 31 0.23 -7.14 3.71
C ALA A 31 0.09 -7.68 2.29
N ILE A 32 -0.62 -6.93 1.45
CA ILE A 32 -0.78 -7.25 0.04
C ILE A 32 0.31 -6.52 -0.73
N THR A 33 1.14 -7.27 -1.45
CA THR A 33 2.10 -6.66 -2.39
C THR A 33 1.44 -6.51 -3.75
N PHE A 34 1.55 -5.32 -4.31
CA PHE A 34 0.93 -4.97 -5.57
C PHE A 34 1.82 -4.01 -6.38
N SER A 35 1.76 -4.13 -7.70
CA SER A 35 2.57 -3.35 -8.63
C SER A 35 1.74 -2.94 -9.83
N TYR A 36 1.88 -1.69 -10.26
CA TYR A 36 1.39 -1.21 -11.55
C TYR A 36 2.51 -1.21 -12.59
N GLY A 37 2.11 -1.37 -13.85
CA GLY A 37 2.98 -1.22 -15.01
C GLY A 37 2.41 -0.18 -15.96
N VAL A 38 2.03 -0.63 -17.15
CA VAL A 38 1.47 0.23 -18.20
C VAL A 38 0.03 0.67 -17.89
N ASP A 39 -0.76 -0.19 -17.24
CA ASP A 39 -2.10 0.17 -16.78
C ASP A 39 -2.00 1.02 -15.50
N ASN A 40 -2.62 2.19 -15.54
CA ASN A 40 -2.62 3.19 -14.47
C ASN A 40 -4.01 3.42 -13.85
N LYS A 41 -4.98 2.56 -14.15
CA LYS A 41 -6.30 2.60 -13.51
C LYS A 41 -6.15 2.41 -12.00
N ALA A 42 -7.06 3.00 -11.22
CA ALA A 42 -7.10 2.78 -9.79
C ALA A 42 -7.36 1.29 -9.48
N PHE A 43 -6.67 0.75 -8.48
CA PHE A 43 -6.87 -0.59 -7.98
C PHE A 43 -8.09 -0.58 -7.06
N GLU A 44 -9.16 -1.16 -7.57
CA GLU A 44 -10.44 -1.28 -6.85
C GLU A 44 -10.47 -2.61 -6.10
N PHE A 45 -10.78 -2.54 -4.81
CA PHE A 45 -10.97 -3.70 -3.95
C PHE A 45 -12.03 -3.38 -2.91
N PHE A 46 -12.61 -4.42 -2.31
CA PHE A 46 -13.55 -4.32 -1.21
C PHE A 46 -13.09 -5.18 -0.04
N ILE A 47 -13.55 -4.80 1.16
CA ILE A 47 -13.36 -5.53 2.41
C ILE A 47 -14.68 -5.46 3.18
N ASP A 48 -15.31 -6.61 3.38
CA ASP A 48 -16.49 -6.74 4.21
C ASP A 48 -16.07 -7.09 5.63
N LEU A 49 -16.54 -6.30 6.59
CA LEU A 49 -16.26 -6.46 8.00
C LEU A 49 -17.51 -6.85 8.77
N GLU A 50 -17.35 -7.82 9.66
CA GLU A 50 -18.32 -8.11 10.71
C GLU A 50 -17.81 -7.54 12.02
N HIS A 51 -18.66 -6.83 12.74
CA HIS A 51 -18.36 -6.26 14.05
C HIS A 51 -19.38 -6.74 15.08
N THR A 52 -18.90 -7.29 16.20
CA THR A 52 -19.76 -7.99 17.17
C THR A 52 -20.44 -7.07 18.19
N THR A 53 -20.18 -5.75 18.15
CA THR A 53 -20.80 -4.78 19.07
C THR A 53 -21.41 -3.59 18.32
N ASN A 54 -22.55 -3.07 18.77
CA ASN A 54 -23.29 -2.04 18.00
C ASN A 54 -22.76 -0.60 18.19
N ASN A 55 -21.51 -0.43 18.64
CA ASN A 55 -20.92 0.88 18.93
C ASN A 55 -20.13 1.40 17.71
N GLY A 56 -20.84 1.97 16.74
CA GLY A 56 -20.29 2.52 15.50
C GLY A 56 -19.45 3.81 15.64
N THR A 57 -18.86 4.08 16.80
CA THR A 57 -18.08 5.31 17.07
C THR A 57 -16.56 5.11 17.02
N LEU A 58 -16.07 3.88 16.96
CA LEU A 58 -14.64 3.58 16.81
C LEU A 58 -14.36 3.09 15.39
N GLY A 59 -13.26 3.55 14.81
CA GLY A 59 -12.78 3.03 13.54
C GLY A 59 -12.42 1.54 13.67
N ASN A 60 -12.95 0.74 12.76
CA ASN A 60 -12.91 -0.72 12.79
C ASN A 60 -11.89 -1.30 11.79
N LEU A 61 -11.34 -0.46 10.92
CA LEU A 61 -10.37 -0.86 9.92
C LEU A 61 -9.31 0.21 9.74
N GLU A 62 -8.05 -0.17 9.89
CA GLU A 62 -6.95 0.66 9.42
C GLU A 62 -6.40 0.10 8.11
N ILE A 63 -6.25 0.98 7.12
CA ILE A 63 -5.59 0.67 5.85
C ILE A 63 -4.38 1.58 5.71
N GLY A 64 -3.20 0.98 5.56
CA GLY A 64 -1.96 1.67 5.21
C GLY A 64 -1.58 1.40 3.76
N ILE A 65 -1.15 2.42 3.02
CA ILE A 65 -0.68 2.30 1.64
C ILE A 65 0.76 2.76 1.57
N ALA A 66 1.65 1.84 1.18
CA ALA A 66 3.03 2.17 0.84
C ALA A 66 3.20 2.22 -0.68
N GLY A 67 3.45 3.43 -1.20
CA GLY A 67 3.83 3.66 -2.58
C GLY A 67 5.34 3.62 -2.74
N ASN A 68 5.84 2.98 -3.79
CA ASN A 68 7.25 3.10 -4.19
C ASN A 68 7.34 3.27 -5.70
N TRP A 69 8.16 4.22 -6.15
CA TRP A 69 8.33 4.53 -7.56
C TRP A 69 9.79 4.33 -7.95
N ILE A 70 10.00 3.66 -9.08
CA ILE A 70 11.33 3.41 -9.67
C ILE A 70 11.56 4.22 -10.94
N ASN A 71 10.48 4.67 -11.60
CA ASN A 71 10.49 5.40 -12.88
C ASN A 71 9.70 6.73 -12.79
N GLN A 72 9.92 7.50 -11.73
CA GLN A 72 9.23 8.78 -11.53
C GLN A 72 9.82 9.92 -12.36
N LYS A 73 8.93 10.83 -12.79
CA LYS A 73 9.29 12.10 -13.44
C LYS A 73 9.25 13.31 -12.49
N PHE A 74 9.16 13.09 -11.17
CA PHE A 74 9.15 14.20 -10.23
C PHE A 74 10.44 15.01 -10.33
N GLN A 75 10.31 16.33 -10.20
CA GLN A 75 11.45 17.22 -10.25
C GLN A 75 12.37 16.94 -9.05
N ARG A 76 13.56 16.44 -9.32
CA ARG A 76 14.61 16.28 -8.32
C ARG A 76 15.26 17.64 -8.05
N ALA A 77 15.88 17.77 -6.88
CA ALA A 77 16.72 18.93 -6.59
C ALA A 77 17.86 19.02 -7.62
N GLN A 78 18.18 20.23 -8.10
CA GLN A 78 19.17 20.45 -9.15
C GLN A 78 20.53 19.81 -8.84
N ILE A 79 21.00 19.94 -7.59
CA ILE A 79 22.26 19.34 -7.13
C ILE A 79 22.29 17.82 -7.28
N TYR A 80 21.14 17.16 -7.10
CA TYR A 80 21.04 15.71 -7.26
C TYR A 80 21.08 15.31 -8.73
N GLU A 81 20.43 16.07 -9.63
CA GLU A 81 20.53 15.82 -11.07
C GLU A 81 21.96 16.00 -11.60
N GLU A 82 22.69 17.00 -11.11
CA GLU A 82 24.10 17.21 -11.47
C GLU A 82 24.99 16.06 -10.98
N PHE A 83 24.77 15.59 -9.75
CA PHE A 83 25.43 14.39 -9.23
C PHE A 83 25.15 13.15 -10.08
N LEU A 84 23.89 12.94 -10.49
CA LEU A 84 23.53 11.79 -11.32
C LEU A 84 24.19 11.82 -12.71
N LYS A 85 24.40 13.02 -13.28
CA LYS A 85 25.12 13.20 -14.55
C LYS A 85 26.63 12.92 -14.46
N SER A 86 27.19 12.86 -13.24
CA SER A 86 28.61 12.51 -13.06
C SER A 86 28.89 11.01 -13.25
N PHE A 87 27.84 10.17 -13.24
CA PHE A 87 27.99 8.75 -13.47
C PHE A 87 28.15 8.43 -14.98
N PRO A 88 28.90 7.37 -15.32
CA PRO A 88 28.98 6.87 -16.70
C PRO A 88 27.63 6.44 -17.28
N ASP A 89 27.49 6.50 -18.60
CA ASP A 89 26.23 6.23 -19.33
C ASP A 89 25.65 4.81 -19.14
N TYR A 90 26.47 3.85 -18.70
CA TYR A 90 26.02 2.48 -18.40
C TYR A 90 25.37 2.34 -17.01
N VAL A 91 25.37 3.39 -16.19
CA VAL A 91 24.79 3.37 -14.84
C VAL A 91 23.32 3.74 -14.89
N ALA A 92 22.45 2.79 -14.55
CA ALA A 92 21.04 3.07 -14.32
C ALA A 92 20.83 3.55 -12.87
N SER A 93 20.59 4.85 -12.68
CA SER A 93 20.21 5.39 -11.38
C SER A 93 18.73 5.17 -11.11
N VAL A 94 18.41 4.30 -10.15
CA VAL A 94 17.04 4.06 -9.68
C VAL A 94 16.89 4.64 -8.28
N SER A 95 16.11 5.72 -8.16
CA SER A 95 15.76 6.29 -6.86
C SER A 95 14.52 5.58 -6.33
N TRP A 96 14.65 4.83 -5.23
CA TRP A 96 13.53 4.18 -4.54
C TRP A 96 12.79 5.18 -3.64
N ILE A 97 12.07 6.11 -4.23
CA ILE A 97 11.24 7.04 -3.46
C ILE A 97 10.03 6.26 -2.95
N SER A 98 9.75 6.38 -1.66
CA SER A 98 8.60 5.75 -1.03
C SER A 98 7.79 6.75 -0.22
N SER A 99 6.48 6.57 -0.21
CA SER A 99 5.55 7.22 0.72
C SER A 99 4.76 6.17 1.48
N TYR A 100 4.29 6.55 2.67
CA TYR A 100 3.36 5.76 3.46
C TYR A 100 2.30 6.67 4.04
N GLU A 101 1.05 6.30 3.85
CA GLU A 101 -0.11 6.97 4.43
C GLU A 101 -1.06 5.92 4.98
N SER A 102 -1.75 6.20 6.10
CA SER A 102 -2.78 5.33 6.63
C SER A 102 -4.04 6.09 7.00
N TRP A 103 -5.17 5.38 6.93
CA TRP A 103 -6.48 5.89 7.27
C TRP A 103 -7.19 4.89 8.18
N LEU A 104 -7.87 5.43 9.20
CA LEU A 104 -8.74 4.69 10.09
C LEU A 104 -10.20 4.95 9.68
N PHE A 105 -10.89 3.88 9.27
CA PHE A 105 -12.28 3.86 8.83
C PHE A 105 -13.20 3.29 9.91
#